data_AF-A0A9X0L9M7-F1
#
_entry.id   AF-A0A9X0L9M7-F1
#
_cell.length_a   1.000
_cell.length_b   1.000
_cell.length_c   1.000
_cell.angle_alpha   90.00
_cell.angle_beta   90.00
_cell.angle_gamma   90.00
#
_symmetry.space_group_name_H-M   'P 1'
#
loop_
_entity.id
_entity.type
_entity.pdbx_description
1 polymer ?
#
loop_
_entity_poly.entity_id
_entity_poly.type
_entity_poly.pdbx_seq_one_letter_code
_entity_poly.pdbx_strand_id
1 'polypeptide(L)'
;MTTPRISKVEARKRAHEATRRANEARAARDKANIDDAADFLVAVGKIAEVEIWKKERLAQLREQVDAEAAKRVAVHRAKAGAAVARMQGRGETLTTIAARTDVGIGVVRTMARHAPKAGKAAVENGSGALGEGGSDGESTRSVGPYDGEPPADAVSA
;
A
#
# COMPACT_ATOMS: atom_id res chain seq x y z
N MET A 1 -44.62 -46.42 -59.38
CA MET A 1 -43.75 -46.41 -58.18
C MET A 1 -44.58 -45.84 -57.04
N THR A 2 -44.96 -46.66 -56.07
CA THR A 2 -45.90 -46.29 -54.99
C THR A 2 -45.11 -45.89 -53.75
N THR A 3 -45.20 -44.62 -53.33
CA THR A 3 -44.55 -44.13 -52.12
C THR A 3 -45.11 -44.86 -50.89
N PRO A 4 -44.26 -45.43 -50.01
CA PRO A 4 -44.76 -46.19 -48.87
C PRO A 4 -45.53 -45.26 -47.91
N ARG A 5 -46.82 -45.55 -47.72
CA ARG A 5 -47.69 -44.82 -46.80
C ARG A 5 -47.39 -45.27 -45.37
N ILE A 6 -46.53 -44.53 -44.69
CA ILE A 6 -46.15 -44.77 -43.28
C ILE A 6 -47.42 -44.88 -42.43
N SER A 7 -47.50 -45.90 -41.57
CA SER A 7 -48.66 -46.09 -40.71
C SER A 7 -48.77 -44.95 -39.69
N LYS A 8 -50.00 -44.60 -39.28
CA LYS A 8 -50.27 -43.55 -38.26
C LYS A 8 -49.48 -43.78 -36.97
N VAL A 9 -49.27 -45.04 -36.60
CA VAL A 9 -48.52 -45.45 -35.39
C VAL A 9 -47.03 -45.14 -35.55
N GLU A 10 -46.43 -45.45 -36.69
CA GLU A 10 -45.03 -45.13 -36.98
C GLU A 10 -44.79 -43.63 -37.10
N ALA A 11 -45.74 -42.89 -37.69
CA ALA A 11 -45.68 -41.43 -37.75
C ALA A 11 -45.68 -40.83 -36.33
N ARG A 12 -46.54 -41.33 -35.43
CA ARG A 12 -46.59 -40.92 -34.03
C ARG A 12 -45.31 -41.28 -33.27
N LYS A 13 -44.77 -42.49 -33.50
CA LYS A 13 -43.51 -42.92 -32.88
C LYS A 13 -42.34 -42.02 -33.29
N ARG A 14 -42.22 -41.70 -34.59
CA ARG A 14 -41.20 -40.78 -35.09
C ARG A 14 -41.35 -39.37 -34.52
N ALA A 15 -42.59 -38.87 -34.40
CA ALA A 15 -42.85 -37.56 -33.79
C ALA A 15 -42.40 -37.53 -32.32
N HIS A 16 -42.74 -38.54 -31.52
CA HIS A 16 -42.32 -38.62 -30.12
C HIS A 16 -40.81 -38.74 -29.96
N GLU A 17 -40.14 -39.54 -30.81
CA GLU A 17 -38.69 -39.67 -30.79
C GLU A 17 -37.98 -38.38 -31.19
N ALA A 18 -38.52 -37.65 -32.18
CA ALA A 18 -38.00 -36.34 -32.56
C ALA A 18 -38.16 -35.32 -31.41
N THR A 19 -39.30 -35.29 -30.73
CA THR A 19 -39.51 -34.45 -29.54
C THR A 19 -38.56 -34.85 -28.40
N ARG A 20 -38.37 -36.15 -28.14
CA ARG A 20 -37.45 -36.64 -27.12
C ARG A 20 -36.02 -36.17 -27.40
N ARG A 21 -35.53 -36.36 -28.63
CA ARG A 21 -34.18 -35.89 -29.02
C ARG A 21 -34.03 -34.38 -28.92
N ALA A 22 -35.06 -33.60 -29.29
CA ALA A 22 -35.03 -32.15 -29.14
C ALA A 22 -34.98 -31.73 -27.66
N ASN A 23 -35.70 -32.43 -26.79
CA ASN A 23 -35.70 -32.19 -25.35
C ASN A 23 -34.35 -32.57 -24.71
N GLU A 24 -33.77 -33.70 -25.07
CA GLU A 24 -32.43 -34.12 -24.63
C GLU A 24 -31.36 -33.11 -25.06
N ALA A 25 -31.42 -32.63 -26.30
CA ALA A 25 -30.49 -31.61 -26.81
C ALA A 25 -30.68 -30.24 -26.13
N ARG A 26 -31.90 -29.91 -25.65
CA ARG A 26 -32.14 -28.72 -24.84
C ARG A 26 -31.56 -28.90 -23.44
N ALA A 27 -31.86 -30.02 -22.78
CA ALA A 27 -31.37 -30.31 -21.44
C ALA A 27 -29.82 -30.34 -21.36
N ALA A 28 -29.16 -30.91 -22.39
CA ALA A 28 -27.71 -30.91 -22.47
C ALA A 28 -27.11 -29.50 -22.59
N ARG A 29 -27.73 -28.64 -23.41
CA ARG A 29 -27.30 -27.23 -23.54
C ARG A 29 -27.58 -26.44 -22.28
N ASP A 30 -28.74 -26.62 -21.66
CA ASP A 30 -29.09 -25.91 -20.43
C ASP A 30 -28.12 -26.28 -19.31
N LYS A 31 -27.74 -27.57 -19.21
CA LYS A 31 -26.72 -28.01 -18.25
C LYS A 31 -25.36 -27.35 -18.53
N ALA A 32 -24.87 -27.41 -19.76
CA ALA A 32 -23.58 -26.79 -20.13
C ALA A 32 -23.59 -25.27 -19.87
N ASN A 33 -24.69 -24.60 -20.20
CA ASN A 33 -24.84 -23.16 -19.95
C ASN A 33 -24.85 -22.82 -18.47
N ILE A 34 -25.41 -23.68 -17.60
CA ILE A 34 -25.38 -23.47 -16.14
C ILE A 34 -23.95 -23.57 -15.62
N ASP A 35 -23.20 -24.58 -16.06
CA ASP A 35 -21.81 -24.78 -15.67
C ASP A 35 -20.96 -23.58 -16.11
N ASP A 36 -21.08 -23.17 -17.38
CA ASP A 36 -20.37 -22.00 -17.93
C ASP A 36 -20.78 -20.69 -17.26
N ALA A 37 -22.06 -20.52 -16.90
CA ALA A 37 -22.54 -19.34 -16.20
C ALA A 37 -21.96 -19.24 -14.78
N ALA A 38 -21.79 -20.37 -14.09
CA ALA A 38 -21.15 -20.40 -12.77
C ALA A 38 -19.68 -19.96 -12.88
N ASP A 39 -18.95 -20.51 -13.84
CA ASP A 39 -17.55 -20.15 -14.10
C ASP A 39 -17.40 -18.67 -14.46
N PHE A 40 -18.29 -18.16 -15.32
CA PHE A 40 -18.33 -16.75 -15.68
C PHE A 40 -18.54 -15.84 -14.47
N LEU A 41 -19.51 -16.15 -13.60
CA LEU A 41 -19.80 -15.33 -12.42
C LEU A 41 -18.64 -15.33 -11.43
N VAL A 42 -17.99 -16.48 -11.24
CA VAL A 42 -16.78 -16.58 -10.40
C VAL A 42 -15.64 -15.74 -10.98
N ALA A 43 -15.42 -15.80 -12.30
CA ALA A 43 -14.38 -15.02 -12.96
C ALA A 43 -14.62 -13.51 -12.83
N VAL A 44 -15.85 -13.06 -13.05
CA VAL A 44 -16.25 -11.65 -12.88
C VAL A 44 -16.05 -11.20 -11.43
N GLY A 45 -16.42 -12.03 -10.44
CA GLY A 45 -16.19 -11.75 -9.03
C GLY A 45 -14.71 -11.55 -8.70
N LYS A 46 -13.84 -12.45 -9.15
CA LYS A 46 -12.39 -12.35 -8.96
C LYS A 46 -11.79 -11.10 -9.62
N ILE A 47 -12.26 -10.72 -10.80
CA ILE A 47 -11.82 -9.47 -11.45
C ILE A 47 -12.20 -8.25 -10.58
N ALA A 48 -13.41 -8.23 -10.03
CA ALA A 48 -13.84 -7.15 -9.15
C ALA A 48 -12.99 -7.09 -7.86
N GLU A 49 -12.67 -8.23 -7.27
CA GLU A 49 -11.76 -8.32 -6.11
C GLU A 49 -10.36 -7.76 -6.42
N VAL A 50 -9.80 -8.10 -7.58
CA VAL A 50 -8.49 -7.58 -8.03
C VAL A 50 -8.53 -6.07 -8.18
N GLU A 51 -9.61 -5.51 -8.73
CA GLU A 51 -9.76 -4.07 -8.87
C GLU A 51 -9.92 -3.35 -7.53
N ILE A 52 -10.59 -3.96 -6.55
CA ILE A 52 -10.66 -3.45 -5.17
C ILE A 52 -9.25 -3.47 -4.55
N TRP A 53 -8.58 -4.61 -4.59
CA TRP A 53 -7.21 -4.77 -4.09
C TRP A 53 -6.25 -3.74 -4.69
N LYS A 54 -6.33 -3.52 -6.00
CA LYS A 54 -5.51 -2.53 -6.71
C LYS A 54 -5.76 -1.11 -6.20
N LYS A 55 -7.02 -0.71 -6.02
CA LYS A 55 -7.38 0.61 -5.49
C LYS A 55 -6.84 0.81 -4.08
N GLU A 56 -7.04 -0.17 -3.20
CA GLU A 56 -6.54 -0.14 -1.83
C GLU A 56 -5.01 -0.06 -1.81
N ARG A 57 -4.34 -0.85 -2.65
CA ARG A 57 -2.88 -0.88 -2.72
C ARG A 57 -2.30 0.46 -3.19
N LEU A 58 -2.93 1.08 -4.19
CA LEU A 58 -2.53 2.41 -4.66
C LEU A 58 -2.77 3.50 -3.60
N ALA A 59 -3.89 3.42 -2.87
CA ALA A 59 -4.16 4.36 -1.78
C ALA A 59 -3.10 4.26 -0.66
N GLN A 60 -2.77 3.04 -0.24
CA GLN A 60 -1.70 2.81 0.75
C GLN A 60 -0.35 3.33 0.27
N LEU A 61 0.03 3.04 -0.99
CA LEU A 61 1.30 3.48 -1.54
C LEU A 61 1.35 5.01 -1.63
N ARG A 62 0.25 5.65 -2.03
CA ARG A 62 0.15 7.10 -2.10
C ARG A 62 0.35 7.73 -0.73
N GLU A 63 -0.31 7.21 0.30
CA GLU A 63 -0.14 7.72 1.67
C GLU A 63 1.32 7.61 2.14
N GLN A 64 1.98 6.48 1.86
CA GLN A 64 3.40 6.28 2.21
C GLN A 64 4.30 7.28 1.50
N VAL A 65 4.10 7.47 0.18
CA VAL A 65 4.88 8.40 -0.62
C VAL A 65 4.62 9.85 -0.19
N ASP A 66 3.38 10.23 0.07
CA ASP A 66 3.01 11.57 0.52
C ASP A 66 3.63 11.87 1.90
N ALA A 67 3.62 10.90 2.81
CA ALA A 67 4.27 11.02 4.11
C ALA A 67 5.80 11.16 3.98
N GLU A 68 6.44 10.37 3.11
CA GLU A 68 7.87 10.46 2.87
C GLU A 68 8.25 11.79 2.21
N ALA A 69 7.49 12.22 1.19
CA ALA A 69 7.67 13.50 0.54
C ALA A 69 7.53 14.66 1.54
N ALA A 70 6.52 14.61 2.42
CA ALA A 70 6.34 15.60 3.47
C ALA A 70 7.54 15.66 4.43
N LYS A 71 8.11 14.52 4.83
CA LYS A 71 9.34 14.46 5.64
C LYS A 71 10.52 15.10 4.93
N ARG A 72 10.78 14.73 3.67
CA ARG A 72 11.88 15.29 2.87
C ARG A 72 11.72 16.80 2.71
N VAL A 73 10.52 17.27 2.36
CA VAL A 73 10.21 18.69 2.24
C VAL A 73 10.41 19.43 3.57
N ALA A 74 9.99 18.84 4.70
CA ALA A 74 10.18 19.45 6.02
C ALA A 74 11.67 19.65 6.35
N VAL A 75 12.53 18.68 6.02
CA VAL A 75 13.99 18.81 6.19
C VAL A 75 14.54 19.99 5.38
N HIS A 76 14.13 20.14 4.12
CA HIS A 76 14.59 21.27 3.29
C HIS A 76 14.06 22.61 3.78
N ARG A 77 12.79 22.67 4.23
CA ARG A 77 12.20 23.87 4.83
C ARG A 77 12.94 24.30 6.11
N ALA A 78 13.30 23.35 6.97
CA ALA A 78 14.08 23.62 8.17
C ALA A 78 15.49 24.16 7.82
N LYS A 79 16.18 23.56 6.84
CA LYS A 79 17.47 24.04 6.34
C LYS A 79 17.38 25.47 5.78
N ALA A 80 16.35 25.74 4.97
CA ALA A 80 16.09 27.06 4.41
C ALA A 80 15.79 28.09 5.50
N GLY A 81 14.92 27.76 6.47
CA GLY A 81 14.62 28.62 7.61
C GLY A 81 15.86 28.93 8.46
N ALA A 82 16.70 27.93 8.74
CA ALA A 82 17.97 28.14 9.43
C ALA A 82 18.90 29.08 8.65
N ALA A 83 18.97 28.96 7.31
CA ALA A 83 19.76 29.86 6.48
C ALA A 83 19.24 31.30 6.54
N VAL A 84 17.92 31.50 6.44
CA VAL A 84 17.28 32.83 6.57
C VAL A 84 17.56 33.43 7.94
N ALA A 85 17.43 32.65 9.02
CA ALA A 85 17.74 33.13 10.38
C ALA A 85 19.20 33.56 10.53
N ARG A 86 20.15 32.81 9.97
CA ARG A 86 21.57 33.20 9.95
C ARG A 86 21.81 34.50 9.17
N MET A 87 21.09 34.73 8.06
CA MET A 87 21.17 35.99 7.31
C MET A 87 20.61 37.16 8.12
N GLN A 88 19.45 36.98 8.76
CA GLN A 88 18.86 38.00 9.63
C GLN A 88 19.76 38.32 10.83
N GLY A 89 20.43 37.32 11.42
CA GLY A 89 21.42 37.51 12.47
C GLY A 89 22.63 38.35 12.03
N ARG A 90 22.91 38.46 10.73
CA ARG A 90 23.91 39.36 10.15
C ARG A 90 23.36 40.74 9.77
N GLY A 91 22.11 41.04 10.13
CA GLY A 91 21.47 42.34 9.84
C GLY A 91 20.70 42.41 8.53
N GLU A 92 20.58 41.30 7.78
CA GLU A 92 19.82 41.29 6.52
C GLU A 92 18.31 41.33 6.76
N THR A 93 17.59 42.15 5.98
CA THR A 93 16.12 42.18 5.99
C THR A 93 15.55 41.11 5.06
N LEU A 94 14.31 40.65 5.30
CA LEU A 94 13.66 39.67 4.42
C LEU A 94 13.54 40.18 2.97
N THR A 95 13.37 41.50 2.77
CA THR A 95 13.31 42.13 1.45
C THR A 95 14.66 42.05 0.74
N THR A 96 15.75 42.33 1.46
CA THR A 96 17.12 42.24 0.91
C THR A 96 17.49 40.79 0.59
N ILE A 97 17.08 39.83 1.43
CA ILE A 97 17.26 38.40 1.18
C ILE A 97 16.51 37.96 -0.08
N ALA A 98 15.25 38.38 -0.24
CA ALA A 98 14.44 38.11 -1.42
C ALA A 98 15.11 38.66 -2.70
N ALA A 99 15.52 39.93 -2.68
CA ALA A 99 16.22 40.56 -3.80
C ALA A 99 17.54 39.86 -4.16
N ARG A 100 18.31 39.39 -3.17
CA ARG A 100 19.59 38.69 -3.40
C ARG A 100 19.41 37.29 -3.97
N THR A 101 18.36 36.58 -3.58
CA THR A 101 18.13 35.18 -3.96
C THR A 101 17.25 35.02 -5.20
N ASP A 102 16.70 36.13 -5.71
CA ASP A 102 15.67 36.15 -6.76
C ASP A 102 14.45 35.28 -6.40
N VAL A 103 14.12 35.23 -5.10
CA VAL A 103 12.98 34.48 -4.56
C VAL A 103 11.97 35.47 -3.99
N GLY A 104 10.70 35.30 -4.33
CA GLY A 104 9.63 36.17 -3.85
C GLY A 104 9.59 36.28 -2.31
N ILE A 105 9.34 37.49 -1.80
CA ILE A 105 9.35 37.79 -0.35
C ILE A 105 8.41 36.89 0.47
N GLY A 106 7.29 36.43 -0.12
CA GLY A 106 6.37 35.49 0.51
C GLY A 106 7.00 34.13 0.78
N VAL A 107 7.82 33.62 -0.14
CA VAL A 107 8.54 32.35 0.02
C VAL A 107 9.60 32.49 1.10
N VAL A 108 10.39 33.56 1.08
CA VAL A 108 11.39 33.84 2.13
C VAL A 108 10.72 33.93 3.51
N ARG A 109 9.60 34.66 3.63
CA ARG A 109 8.80 34.73 4.86
C ARG A 109 8.29 33.36 5.30
N THR A 110 7.85 32.53 4.36
CA THR A 110 7.37 31.17 4.66
C THR A 110 8.50 30.30 5.19
N MET A 111 9.67 30.33 4.56
CA MET A 111 10.84 29.58 5.03
C MET A 111 11.33 30.07 6.39
N ALA A 112 11.31 31.37 6.65
CA ALA A 112 11.68 31.95 7.95
C ALA A 112 10.86 31.35 9.12
N ARG A 113 9.59 30.99 8.90
CA ARG A 113 8.74 30.33 9.92
C ARG A 113 9.26 28.96 10.35
N HIS A 114 10.09 28.33 9.54
CA HIS A 114 10.70 27.02 9.81
C HIS A 114 12.12 27.15 10.42
N ALA A 115 12.56 28.35 10.78
CA ALA A 115 13.83 28.54 11.46
C ALA A 115 13.84 27.85 12.85
N PRO A 116 14.97 27.23 13.26
CA PRO A 116 15.11 26.68 14.59
C PRO A 116 15.01 27.79 15.64
N LYS A 117 14.17 27.59 16.66
CA LYS A 117 14.07 28.52 17.80
C LYS A 117 15.40 28.52 18.56
N ALA A 118 15.80 29.67 19.08
CA ALA A 118 17.14 29.99 19.60
C ALA A 118 17.69 29.12 20.76
N GLY A 119 17.05 28.02 21.14
CA GLY A 119 17.52 27.06 22.15
C GLY A 119 17.99 25.71 21.60
N LYS A 120 17.90 25.46 20.28
CA LYS A 120 18.41 24.24 19.64
C LYS A 120 19.28 24.60 18.44
N ALA A 121 20.49 25.09 18.70
CA ALA A 121 21.51 25.14 17.68
C ALA A 121 21.74 23.70 17.20
N ALA A 122 21.53 23.45 15.91
CA ALA A 122 21.93 22.20 15.29
C ALA A 122 23.45 22.06 15.47
N VAL A 123 23.86 21.03 16.19
CA VAL A 123 25.26 20.60 16.23
C VAL A 123 25.66 20.34 14.79
N GLU A 124 26.55 21.19 14.30
CA GLU A 124 27.23 21.05 13.04
C GLU A 124 28.09 19.79 13.14
N ASN A 125 27.70 18.72 12.44
CA ASN A 125 28.49 17.50 12.35
C ASN A 125 29.65 17.78 11.37
N GLY A 126 30.67 18.48 11.89
CA GLY A 126 31.95 18.70 11.26
C GLY A 126 32.89 17.54 11.57
N SER A 127 33.39 16.92 10.50
CA SER A 127 34.49 15.97 10.40
C SER A 127 35.46 15.91 11.59
N GLY A 128 35.52 14.75 12.24
CA GLY A 128 36.60 14.35 13.14
C GLY A 128 37.26 13.07 12.62
N ALA A 129 38.36 13.23 11.91
CA ALA A 129 39.24 12.14 11.50
C ALA A 129 40.29 11.87 12.61
N LEU A 130 40.59 10.58 12.81
CA LEU A 130 41.78 9.99 13.46
C LEU A 130 41.89 10.07 14.99
N GLY A 131 42.12 8.89 15.61
CA GLY A 131 42.45 8.73 17.03
C GLY A 131 42.31 7.29 17.52
N GLU A 132 43.30 6.47 17.21
CA GLU A 132 43.58 5.11 17.67
C GLU A 132 43.73 5.01 19.21
N GLY A 133 43.41 3.86 19.82
CA GLY A 133 43.86 3.51 21.18
C GLY A 133 42.82 2.76 22.04
N GLY A 134 42.97 1.44 22.14
CA GLY A 134 42.15 0.59 23.01
C GLY A 134 42.54 0.62 24.49
N SER A 135 41.69 0.02 25.32
CA SER A 135 42.07 -0.83 26.47
C SER A 135 40.81 -1.40 27.12
N ASP A 136 40.89 -2.70 27.40
CA ASP A 136 39.92 -3.54 28.08
C ASP A 136 39.52 -3.05 29.48
N GLY A 137 38.35 -3.49 29.93
CA GLY A 137 37.82 -3.18 31.26
C GLY A 137 36.59 -4.01 31.61
N GLU A 138 36.78 -5.32 31.69
CA GLU A 138 35.82 -6.24 32.31
C GLU A 138 35.65 -5.91 33.80
N SER A 139 34.39 -5.80 34.26
CA SER A 139 34.06 -6.01 35.66
C SER A 139 32.63 -6.54 35.79
N THR A 140 32.58 -7.85 35.98
CA THR A 140 31.45 -8.62 36.52
C THR A 140 30.79 -7.93 37.72
N ARG A 141 29.46 -7.94 37.79
CA ARG A 141 28.76 -7.99 39.08
C ARG A 141 27.56 -8.93 39.02
N SER A 142 27.76 -10.05 39.69
CA SER A 142 26.82 -11.09 40.09
C SER A 142 25.63 -10.55 40.88
N VAL A 143 24.42 -11.03 40.58
CA VAL A 143 23.37 -11.30 41.57
C VAL A 143 22.58 -12.53 41.10
N GLY A 144 22.57 -13.60 41.89
CA GLY A 144 21.51 -14.63 41.87
C GLY A 144 20.95 -14.75 43.30
N PRO A 145 20.10 -15.74 43.64
CA PRO A 145 19.25 -16.60 42.80
C PRO A 145 17.77 -16.66 43.30
N TYR A 146 16.88 -17.15 42.41
CA TYR A 146 15.59 -17.87 42.61
C TYR A 146 14.56 -17.45 43.68
N ASP A 147 13.30 -17.25 43.25
CA ASP A 147 12.13 -18.02 43.75
C ASP A 147 10.86 -17.60 42.98
N GLY A 148 10.20 -18.55 42.30
CA GLY A 148 8.91 -18.31 41.62
C GLY A 148 8.69 -19.18 40.38
N GLU A 149 8.28 -20.41 40.63
CA GLU A 149 7.91 -21.47 39.69
C GLU A 149 6.82 -21.05 38.65
N PRO A 150 6.89 -21.50 37.39
CA PRO A 150 5.91 -21.19 36.34
C PRO A 150 4.71 -22.17 36.37
N PRO A 151 3.46 -21.71 36.19
CA PRO A 151 2.36 -22.64 35.93
C PRO A 151 2.36 -23.07 34.47
N ALA A 152 2.59 -24.38 34.25
CA ALA A 152 2.36 -25.07 33.00
C ALA A 152 0.93 -25.66 32.94
N ASP A 153 0.33 -25.46 31.76
CA ASP A 153 -0.62 -26.33 31.05
C ASP A 153 -2.08 -26.50 31.50
N ALA A 154 -2.95 -25.94 30.65
CA ALA A 154 -4.04 -26.59 29.92
C ALA A 154 -4.76 -27.81 30.52
N VAL A 155 -6.06 -27.65 30.79
CA VAL A 155 -7.05 -28.71 30.48
C VAL A 155 -8.45 -28.13 30.24
N SER A 156 -9.07 -28.60 29.16
CA SER A 156 -10.49 -28.46 28.83
C SER A 156 -11.43 -29.16 29.81
N ALA A 157 -12.62 -28.59 30.02
CA ALA A 157 -13.93 -29.27 30.07
C ALA A 157 -15.05 -28.21 30.06
#